data_AF-A0A842VQM5-F1
#
_entry.id   AF-A0A842VQM5-F1
#
_cell.length_a   1.000
_cell.length_b   1.000
_cell.length_c   1.000
_cell.angle_alpha   90.00
_cell.angle_beta   90.00
_cell.angle_gamma   90.00
#
_symmetry.space_group_name_H-M   'P 1'
#
loop_
_entity.id
_entity.type
_entity.pdbx_description
1 polymer ?
#
loop_
_entity_poly.entity_id
_entity_poly.type
_entity_poly.pdbx_seq_one_letter_code
_entity_poly.pdbx_strand_id
1 'polypeptide(L)'
;MHKVVDIITSSIVVFLIILAVVMMRFYTITNINLFINIEECDPDWEAPKYYKNGDAENRIEECALYAGDNLVYSQHINGKYRYIYDAEDNEYDETEYNIVRHAGATYALMDLYLELGNEKYLAAGLAGLDYLSAHTYMINYDDWAIYYNSKMKVGTVALTILAMVRYWEATKSTHYNIYVEKYANFIVSQQRSDGAYAGIYGSKEEKLYYSSEALFALALAYKVHEDRAYRRSVEDAIDFYYSSDYEYDNSAFIPWASSGCAKWYELTGDQIYLDFCFEMTDIQIDRQYLVEEIDELGNPLYGYILGPTVNTGVYLEGIGDALRVAKDVLDSERAQKYHNCLKAGVEWVLTLQYRKESQLTCPNRGFGGFHRGFEVEDAYLIRIDYTQHAISALLRIIRNFEDDEIDSIRIHDGIVDFKPEKIEINKNFTWLYLLIIFITLFAGITLFLILISKKLKVIEILNPENNPINKKKFK
;
A
#
# COMPACT_ATOMS: atom_id res chain seq x y z
N MET A 1 -63.00 3.04 15.67
CA MET A 1 -61.95 2.86 16.70
C MET A 1 -60.82 1.95 16.24
N HIS A 2 -61.06 0.71 15.82
CA HIS A 2 -59.97 -0.24 15.45
C HIS A 2 -58.93 0.29 14.45
N LYS A 3 -59.36 0.88 13.31
CA LYS A 3 -58.41 1.47 12.32
C LYS A 3 -57.55 2.62 12.84
N VAL A 4 -58.00 3.36 13.86
CA VAL A 4 -57.23 4.46 14.47
C VAL A 4 -56.21 3.91 15.44
N VAL A 5 -56.56 2.86 16.19
CA VAL A 5 -55.66 2.14 17.08
C VAL A 5 -54.54 1.48 16.28
N ASP A 6 -54.85 0.88 15.12
CA ASP A 6 -53.88 0.20 14.25
C ASP A 6 -52.84 1.16 13.64
N ILE A 7 -53.24 2.38 13.30
CA ILE A 7 -52.33 3.39 12.73
C ILE A 7 -51.44 4.01 13.82
N ILE A 8 -51.98 4.23 15.02
CA ILE A 8 -51.21 4.74 16.17
C ILE A 8 -50.20 3.69 16.63
N THR A 9 -50.59 2.41 16.72
CA THR A 9 -49.66 1.32 17.02
C THR A 9 -48.59 1.18 15.93
N SER A 10 -48.96 1.25 14.65
CA SER A 10 -47.97 1.19 13.56
C SER A 10 -46.94 2.34 13.60
N SER A 11 -47.38 3.55 13.94
CA SER A 11 -46.48 4.72 14.02
C SER A 11 -45.57 4.67 15.25
N ILE A 12 -46.08 4.16 16.38
CA ILE A 12 -45.27 3.91 17.60
C ILE A 12 -44.25 2.80 17.34
N VAL A 13 -44.63 1.74 16.62
CA VAL A 13 -43.73 0.65 16.25
C VAL A 13 -42.60 1.15 15.35
N VAL A 14 -42.89 1.98 14.33
CA VAL A 14 -41.86 2.56 13.47
C VAL A 14 -40.91 3.49 14.26
N PHE A 15 -41.45 4.32 15.16
CA PHE A 15 -40.62 5.17 16.03
C PHE A 15 -39.73 4.34 16.97
N LEU A 16 -40.26 3.28 17.57
CA LEU A 16 -39.49 2.37 18.42
C LEU A 16 -38.42 1.59 17.64
N ILE A 17 -38.68 1.22 16.38
CA ILE A 17 -37.69 0.59 15.50
C ILE A 17 -36.56 1.57 15.17
N ILE A 18 -36.89 2.82 14.82
CA ILE A 18 -35.86 3.85 14.53
C ILE A 18 -35.05 4.14 15.80
N LEU A 19 -35.71 4.28 16.95
CA LEU A 19 -35.03 4.47 18.23
C LEU A 19 -34.15 3.26 18.59
N ALA A 20 -34.61 2.03 18.33
CA ALA A 20 -33.84 0.82 18.53
C ALA A 20 -32.64 0.72 17.58
N VAL A 21 -32.75 1.16 16.32
CA VAL A 21 -31.64 1.19 15.36
C VAL A 21 -30.62 2.27 15.72
N VAL A 22 -31.06 3.44 16.19
CA VAL A 22 -30.17 4.51 16.67
C VAL A 22 -29.49 4.09 17.98
N MET A 23 -30.22 3.47 18.91
CA MET A 23 -29.67 2.90 20.15
C MET A 23 -28.75 1.70 19.86
N MET A 24 -29.04 0.85 18.88
CA MET A 24 -28.14 -0.21 18.43
C MET A 24 -26.87 0.39 17.85
N ARG A 25 -26.94 1.40 16.97
CA ARG A 25 -25.74 2.08 16.45
C ARG A 25 -24.94 2.74 17.56
N PHE A 26 -25.58 3.38 18.54
CA PHE A 26 -24.90 3.94 19.71
C PHE A 26 -24.32 2.85 20.62
N TYR A 27 -25.00 1.71 20.80
CA TYR A 27 -24.54 0.57 21.58
C TYR A 27 -23.40 -0.18 20.87
N THR A 28 -23.41 -0.25 19.54
CA THR A 28 -22.30 -0.77 18.72
C THR A 28 -21.10 0.18 18.80
N ILE A 29 -21.31 1.50 18.74
CA ILE A 29 -20.23 2.51 18.89
C ILE A 29 -19.68 2.55 20.32
N THR A 30 -20.49 2.29 21.35
CA THR A 30 -20.03 2.30 22.76
C THR A 30 -19.57 0.95 23.29
N ASN A 31 -19.97 -0.19 22.70
CA ASN A 31 -19.47 -1.52 23.06
C ASN A 31 -18.40 -2.08 22.13
N ILE A 32 -18.14 -1.48 20.96
CA ILE A 32 -16.89 -1.71 20.23
C ILE A 32 -15.69 -1.25 21.08
N ASN A 33 -15.88 -0.34 22.03
CA ASN A 33 -14.83 0.12 22.95
C ASN A 33 -14.72 -0.67 24.27
N LEU A 34 -15.39 -1.82 24.43
CA LEU A 34 -15.40 -2.51 25.74
C LEU A 34 -15.22 -4.03 25.72
N PHE A 35 -15.00 -4.66 24.57
CA PHE A 35 -14.53 -6.05 24.48
C PHE A 35 -13.61 -6.26 23.28
N ILE A 36 -12.53 -5.49 23.21
CA ILE A 36 -11.29 -5.99 22.66
C ILE A 36 -10.22 -5.53 23.64
N ASN A 37 -9.77 -6.44 24.52
CA ASN A 37 -8.40 -6.36 25.01
C ASN A 37 -7.54 -6.61 23.76
N ILE A 38 -7.38 -5.55 22.97
CA ILE A 38 -6.25 -5.43 22.08
C ILE A 38 -5.12 -5.27 23.09
N GLU A 39 -4.37 -6.33 23.34
CA GLU A 39 -2.96 -6.12 23.61
C GLU A 39 -2.43 -5.47 22.32
N GLU A 40 -2.58 -4.14 22.27
CA GLU A 40 -2.01 -3.28 21.25
C GLU A 40 -0.52 -3.56 21.26
N CYS A 41 0.06 -3.66 20.07
CA CYS A 41 1.50 -3.63 19.91
C CYS A 41 2.08 -2.52 20.81
N ASP A 42 2.99 -2.98 21.68
CA ASP A 42 3.63 -2.32 22.82
C ASP A 42 3.64 -0.76 22.79
N PRO A 43 2.99 -0.08 23.76
CA PRO A 43 3.12 1.38 23.93
C PRO A 43 4.54 1.83 24.37
N ASP A 44 5.42 0.89 24.72
CA ASP A 44 6.76 1.17 25.27
C ASP A 44 7.91 0.75 24.33
N TRP A 45 7.75 0.86 22.99
CA TRP A 45 8.90 0.68 22.10
C TRP A 45 9.96 1.77 22.34
N GLU A 46 11.03 1.39 23.04
CA GLU A 46 12.33 2.05 23.02
C GLU A 46 13.16 1.48 21.85
N ALA A 47 13.84 2.35 21.10
CA ALA A 47 14.75 1.93 20.05
C ALA A 47 15.69 0.79 20.55
N PRO A 48 15.74 -0.39 19.90
CA PRO A 48 16.50 -1.57 20.32
C PRO A 48 17.94 -1.29 20.84
N LYS A 49 18.27 -1.58 22.09
CA LYS A 49 19.54 -1.25 22.82
C LYS A 49 20.91 -1.29 22.11
N TYR A 50 21.06 -1.83 20.90
CA TYR A 50 22.25 -1.74 20.06
C TYR A 50 22.64 -0.30 19.65
N TYR A 51 21.74 0.69 19.78
CA TYR A 51 21.98 2.15 19.51
C TYR A 51 22.91 2.90 20.48
N LYS A 52 23.82 2.23 21.22
CA LYS A 52 24.56 2.89 22.33
C LYS A 52 26.04 3.15 22.13
N ASN A 53 26.65 2.71 21.04
CA ASN A 53 28.09 2.95 20.83
C ASN A 53 28.28 3.77 19.55
N GLY A 54 28.72 5.02 19.73
CA GLY A 54 28.94 6.03 18.70
C GLY A 54 30.10 5.76 17.76
N ASP A 55 30.10 4.58 17.12
CA ASP A 55 30.96 4.23 15.98
C ASP A 55 30.13 3.84 14.74
N ALA A 56 28.78 3.86 14.81
CA ALA A 56 27.89 3.17 13.87
C ALA A 56 26.90 4.06 13.08
N GLU A 57 26.92 5.38 13.26
CA GLU A 57 25.77 6.25 12.95
C GLU A 57 25.30 6.37 11.49
N ASN A 58 25.93 5.76 10.47
CA ASN A 58 25.55 6.00 9.06
C ASN A 58 25.79 4.83 8.08
N ARG A 59 25.61 3.57 8.49
CA ARG A 59 25.73 2.44 7.51
C ARG A 59 24.38 2.13 6.86
N ILE A 60 24.36 2.00 5.54
CA ILE A 60 23.18 1.65 4.72
C ILE A 60 22.46 0.41 5.25
N GLU A 61 23.22 -0.57 5.73
CA GLU A 61 22.70 -1.78 6.39
C GLU A 61 21.79 -1.44 7.57
N GLU A 62 22.18 -0.49 8.42
CA GLU A 62 21.37 -0.11 9.58
C GLU A 62 20.07 0.56 9.16
N CYS A 63 20.13 1.47 8.19
CA CYS A 63 18.93 2.07 7.61
C CYS A 63 17.96 1.01 7.06
N ALA A 64 18.49 -0.02 6.40
CA ALA A 64 17.70 -1.15 5.91
C ALA A 64 17.11 -1.98 7.06
N LEU A 65 17.85 -2.18 8.14
CA LEU A 65 17.37 -2.86 9.34
C LEU A 65 16.25 -2.08 10.04
N TYR A 66 16.39 -0.75 10.17
CA TYR A 66 15.37 0.14 10.75
C TYR A 66 14.08 0.10 9.94
N ALA A 67 14.21 0.10 8.60
CA ALA A 67 13.08 -0.03 7.69
C ALA A 67 12.38 -1.38 7.82
N GLY A 68 13.15 -2.48 7.89
CA GLY A 68 12.60 -3.81 8.13
C GLY A 68 11.86 -3.88 9.47
N ASP A 69 12.41 -3.26 10.52
CA ASP A 69 11.79 -3.21 11.84
C ASP A 69 10.48 -2.44 11.84
N ASN A 70 10.43 -1.31 11.12
CA ASN A 70 9.20 -0.56 10.90
C ASN A 70 8.09 -1.47 10.31
N LEU A 71 8.39 -2.25 9.26
CA LEU A 71 7.43 -3.19 8.68
C LEU A 71 6.99 -4.29 9.64
N VAL A 72 7.92 -4.84 10.44
CA VAL A 72 7.61 -5.86 11.46
C VAL A 72 6.66 -5.28 12.51
N TYR A 73 6.92 -4.07 13.00
CA TYR A 73 6.08 -3.43 14.02
C TYR A 73 4.71 -3.00 13.50
N SER A 74 4.61 -2.68 12.21
CA SER A 74 3.33 -2.43 11.56
C SER A 74 2.55 -3.71 11.24
N GLN A 75 3.00 -4.91 11.62
CA GLN A 75 2.30 -6.16 11.36
C GLN A 75 1.41 -6.62 12.54
N HIS A 76 0.16 -6.95 12.25
CA HIS A 76 -0.72 -7.64 13.20
C HIS A 76 -0.29 -9.11 13.37
N ILE A 77 -0.71 -9.72 14.49
CA ILE A 77 -0.42 -11.14 14.79
C ILE A 77 -0.90 -12.14 13.72
N ASN A 78 -1.93 -11.77 12.96
CA ASN A 78 -2.45 -12.59 11.86
C ASN A 78 -1.70 -12.40 10.53
N GLY A 79 -0.58 -11.68 10.55
CA GLY A 79 0.26 -11.42 9.38
C GLY A 79 -0.17 -10.20 8.55
N LYS A 80 -1.38 -9.65 8.74
CA LYS A 80 -1.84 -8.44 8.05
C LYS A 80 -1.00 -7.24 8.48
N TYR A 81 -0.50 -6.43 7.55
CA TYR A 81 0.09 -5.13 7.90
C TYR A 81 -0.96 -4.05 8.17
N ARG A 82 -0.58 -3.07 8.98
CA ARG A 82 -1.19 -1.75 9.07
C ARG A 82 -0.67 -0.93 7.90
N TYR A 83 -1.57 -0.42 7.05
CA TYR A 83 -1.18 0.09 5.74
C TYR A 83 -0.59 1.50 5.79
N ILE A 84 -1.27 2.41 6.48
CA ILE A 84 -0.91 3.83 6.56
C ILE A 84 -0.79 4.20 8.04
N TYR A 85 0.32 4.84 8.39
CA TYR A 85 0.54 5.47 9.68
C TYR A 85 0.67 6.98 9.48
N ASP A 86 -0.11 7.73 10.24
CA ASP A 86 -0.06 9.17 10.34
C ASP A 86 0.92 9.57 11.45
N ALA A 87 2.07 10.13 11.06
CA ALA A 87 3.09 10.54 12.01
C ALA A 87 2.79 11.87 12.70
N GLU A 88 1.87 12.68 12.16
CA GLU A 88 1.44 13.94 12.77
C GLU A 88 0.48 13.67 13.93
N ASP A 89 -0.55 12.85 13.69
CA ASP A 89 -1.59 12.51 14.66
C ASP A 89 -1.30 11.23 15.47
N ASN A 90 -0.23 10.49 15.13
CA ASN A 90 0.19 9.23 15.78
C ASN A 90 -0.91 8.17 15.78
N GLU A 91 -1.53 7.97 14.62
CA GLU A 91 -2.58 7.00 14.42
C GLU A 91 -2.37 6.17 13.16
N TYR A 92 -2.99 4.99 13.12
CA TYR A 92 -3.03 4.18 11.91
C TYR A 92 -4.37 4.39 11.22
N ASP A 93 -4.37 4.50 9.89
CA ASP A 93 -5.59 4.45 9.11
C ASP A 93 -6.13 3.01 9.10
N GLU A 94 -7.29 2.81 9.71
CA GLU A 94 -7.99 1.52 9.77
C GLU A 94 -9.03 1.34 8.65
N THR A 95 -9.26 2.37 7.84
CA THR A 95 -10.27 2.39 6.78
C THR A 95 -9.73 1.98 5.42
N GLU A 96 -8.45 2.28 5.14
CA GLU A 96 -7.79 1.93 3.90
C GLU A 96 -6.85 0.72 4.04
N TYR A 97 -6.90 -0.18 3.06
CA TYR A 97 -5.94 -1.28 2.99
C TYR A 97 -5.71 -1.76 1.55
N ASN A 98 -4.45 -2.01 1.21
CA ASN A 98 -4.06 -2.41 -0.12
C ASN A 98 -3.25 -3.72 -0.11
N ILE A 99 -3.90 -4.81 -0.53
CA ILE A 99 -3.29 -6.16 -0.59
C ILE A 99 -2.08 -6.24 -1.54
N VAL A 100 -1.99 -5.38 -2.55
CA VAL A 100 -0.81 -5.32 -3.43
C VAL A 100 0.40 -4.84 -2.63
N ARG A 101 0.21 -3.83 -1.78
CA ARG A 101 1.29 -3.28 -0.94
C ARG A 101 1.68 -4.25 0.17
N HIS A 102 0.73 -5.03 0.68
CA HIS A 102 1.04 -6.15 1.58
C HIS A 102 1.97 -7.16 0.91
N ALA A 103 1.67 -7.58 -0.33
CA ALA A 103 2.53 -8.51 -1.06
C ALA A 103 3.93 -7.95 -1.29
N GLY A 104 4.03 -6.67 -1.63
CA GLY A 104 5.30 -5.99 -1.79
C GLY A 104 6.10 -5.87 -0.48
N ALA A 105 5.49 -5.45 0.64
CA ALA A 105 6.15 -5.41 1.95
C ALA A 105 6.62 -6.79 2.40
N THR A 106 5.83 -7.84 2.13
CA THR A 106 6.22 -9.23 2.36
C THR A 106 7.45 -9.61 1.53
N TYR A 107 7.50 -9.22 0.25
CA TYR A 107 8.67 -9.40 -0.60
C TYR A 107 9.90 -8.70 -0.03
N ALA A 108 9.80 -7.43 0.40
CA ALA A 108 10.92 -6.69 0.98
C ALA A 108 11.49 -7.36 2.24
N LEU A 109 10.65 -7.88 3.13
CA LEU A 109 11.12 -8.62 4.32
C LEU A 109 11.83 -9.92 3.95
N MET A 110 11.33 -10.65 2.95
CA MET A 110 11.99 -11.87 2.47
C MET A 110 13.32 -11.57 1.76
N ASP A 111 13.40 -10.47 1.01
CA ASP A 111 14.64 -10.02 0.36
C ASP A 111 15.67 -9.55 1.41
N LEU A 112 15.23 -8.87 2.48
CA LEU A 112 16.07 -8.53 3.64
C LEU A 112 16.58 -9.76 4.38
N TYR A 113 15.73 -10.78 4.58
CA TYR A 113 16.17 -12.03 5.20
C TYR A 113 17.21 -12.75 4.35
N LEU A 114 16.99 -12.81 3.03
CA LEU A 114 17.95 -13.41 2.11
C LEU A 114 19.32 -12.73 2.18
N GLU A 115 19.34 -11.40 2.29
CA GLU A 115 20.58 -10.62 2.33
C GLU A 115 21.28 -10.66 3.70
N LEU A 116 20.53 -10.42 4.78
CA LEU A 116 21.08 -10.14 6.11
C LEU A 116 20.90 -11.28 7.12
N GLY A 117 20.14 -12.32 6.77
CA GLY A 117 19.96 -13.52 7.59
C GLY A 117 19.22 -13.31 8.92
N ASN A 118 18.52 -12.18 9.10
CA ASN A 118 17.84 -11.89 10.36
C ASN A 118 16.48 -12.60 10.47
N GLU A 119 16.42 -13.61 11.33
CA GLU A 119 15.25 -14.48 11.55
C GLU A 119 13.95 -13.74 11.87
N LYS A 120 14.01 -12.51 12.43
CA LYS A 120 12.81 -11.71 12.66
C LYS A 120 12.08 -11.35 11.35
N TYR A 121 12.83 -11.09 10.28
CA TYR A 121 12.26 -10.78 8.97
C TYR A 121 11.72 -12.02 8.28
N LEU A 122 12.35 -13.18 8.48
CA LEU A 122 11.78 -14.45 8.03
C LEU A 122 10.43 -14.70 8.70
N ALA A 123 10.35 -14.57 10.02
CA ALA A 123 9.12 -14.81 10.76
C ALA A 123 7.98 -13.88 10.31
N ALA A 124 8.25 -12.57 10.20
CA ALA A 124 7.26 -11.60 9.74
C ALA A 124 6.88 -11.79 8.26
N GLY A 125 7.85 -12.13 7.39
CA GLY A 125 7.59 -12.45 5.99
C GLY A 125 6.72 -13.70 5.84
N LEU A 126 6.93 -14.74 6.65
CA LEU A 126 6.11 -15.96 6.64
C LEU A 126 4.67 -15.64 7.08
N ALA A 127 4.50 -14.85 8.14
CA ALA A 127 3.18 -14.39 8.55
C ALA A 127 2.48 -13.58 7.43
N GLY A 128 3.24 -12.73 6.71
CA GLY A 128 2.76 -12.00 5.54
C GLY A 128 2.30 -12.93 4.40
N LEU A 129 3.08 -13.98 4.10
CA LEU A 129 2.74 -15.00 3.10
C LEU A 129 1.53 -15.84 3.51
N ASP A 130 1.38 -16.16 4.79
CA ASP A 130 0.22 -16.89 5.31
C ASP A 130 -1.06 -16.06 5.15
N TYR A 131 -0.99 -14.76 5.44
CA TYR A 131 -2.11 -13.86 5.19
C TYR A 131 -2.49 -13.80 3.70
N LEU A 132 -1.50 -13.72 2.79
CA LEU A 132 -1.75 -13.75 1.34
C LEU A 132 -2.36 -15.08 0.88
N SER A 133 -1.82 -16.20 1.38
CA SER A 133 -2.24 -17.55 1.02
C SER A 133 -3.64 -17.90 1.56
N ALA A 134 -4.06 -17.28 2.67
CA ALA A 134 -5.43 -17.37 3.16
C ALA A 134 -6.47 -16.73 2.19
N HIS A 135 -6.02 -15.86 1.29
CA HIS A 135 -6.84 -15.21 0.25
C HIS A 135 -6.71 -15.89 -1.12
N THR A 136 -6.04 -17.03 -1.21
CA THR A 136 -5.96 -17.81 -2.44
C THR A 136 -7.35 -18.26 -2.88
N TYR A 137 -7.67 -17.97 -4.13
CA TYR A 137 -8.85 -18.45 -4.83
C TYR A 137 -8.40 -19.30 -6.02
N MET A 138 -8.88 -20.55 -6.06
CA MET A 138 -8.65 -21.46 -7.17
C MET A 138 -9.66 -21.16 -8.27
N ILE A 139 -9.23 -20.50 -9.35
CA ILE A 139 -10.09 -20.21 -10.50
C ILE A 139 -10.44 -21.53 -11.21
N ASN A 140 -9.42 -22.38 -11.36
CA ASN A 140 -9.54 -23.76 -11.80
C ASN A 140 -8.41 -24.57 -11.12
N TYR A 141 -8.14 -25.79 -11.60
CA TYR A 141 -7.10 -26.65 -11.02
C TYR A 141 -5.68 -26.07 -11.17
N ASP A 142 -5.42 -25.36 -12.28
CA ASP A 142 -4.10 -24.90 -12.69
C ASP A 142 -3.85 -23.41 -12.42
N ASP A 143 -4.90 -22.60 -12.29
CA ASP A 143 -4.80 -21.15 -12.10
C ASP A 143 -5.31 -20.73 -10.72
N TRP A 144 -4.39 -20.27 -9.87
CA TRP A 144 -4.71 -19.71 -8.56
C TRP A 144 -4.42 -18.22 -8.55
N ALA A 145 -5.27 -17.44 -7.88
CA ALA A 145 -5.06 -16.01 -7.72
C ALA A 145 -5.36 -15.58 -6.28
N ILE A 146 -4.96 -14.36 -5.92
CA ILE A 146 -5.35 -13.77 -4.63
C ILE A 146 -6.62 -12.95 -4.83
N TYR A 147 -7.72 -13.36 -4.19
CA TYR A 147 -9.00 -12.67 -4.26
C TYR A 147 -9.21 -11.78 -3.04
N TYR A 148 -9.24 -10.46 -3.27
CA TYR A 148 -9.40 -9.48 -2.21
C TYR A 148 -10.25 -8.30 -2.69
N ASN A 149 -11.21 -7.86 -1.88
CA ASN A 149 -12.14 -6.76 -2.21
C ASN A 149 -12.73 -6.87 -3.63
N SER A 150 -13.24 -8.06 -3.96
CA SER A 150 -13.88 -8.38 -5.24
C SER A 150 -13.00 -8.26 -6.48
N LYS A 151 -11.67 -8.33 -6.31
CA LYS A 151 -10.70 -8.23 -7.40
C LYS A 151 -9.59 -9.27 -7.23
N MET A 152 -9.07 -9.76 -8.36
CA MET A 152 -7.85 -10.55 -8.43
C MET A 152 -6.87 -9.76 -9.29
N LYS A 153 -5.90 -9.11 -8.64
CA LYS A 153 -4.95 -8.22 -9.31
C LYS A 153 -3.69 -8.99 -9.66
N VAL A 154 -3.20 -8.85 -10.88
CA VAL A 154 -1.96 -9.49 -11.34
C VAL A 154 -0.78 -9.08 -10.47
N GLY A 155 -0.66 -7.79 -10.14
CA GLY A 155 0.44 -7.31 -9.29
C GLY A 155 0.50 -7.94 -7.90
N THR A 156 -0.66 -8.23 -7.27
CA THR A 156 -0.67 -8.93 -5.98
C THR A 156 -0.10 -10.35 -6.10
N VAL A 157 -0.46 -11.06 -7.16
CA VAL A 157 0.04 -12.42 -7.42
C VAL A 157 1.52 -12.40 -7.77
N ALA A 158 1.93 -11.46 -8.63
CA ALA A 158 3.32 -11.28 -9.03
C ALA A 158 4.25 -11.01 -7.84
N LEU A 159 3.94 -10.01 -7.00
CA LEU A 159 4.74 -9.70 -5.80
C LEU A 159 4.74 -10.86 -4.78
N THR A 160 3.67 -11.65 -4.72
CA THR A 160 3.64 -12.86 -3.88
C THR A 160 4.60 -13.93 -4.40
N ILE A 161 4.68 -14.14 -5.73
CA ILE A 161 5.68 -15.03 -6.33
C ILE A 161 7.09 -14.56 -5.97
N LEU A 162 7.39 -13.27 -6.10
CA LEU A 162 8.69 -12.70 -5.71
C LEU A 162 9.04 -13.07 -4.26
N ALA A 163 8.15 -12.83 -3.31
CA ALA A 163 8.36 -13.17 -1.90
C ALA A 163 8.60 -14.68 -1.67
N MET A 164 7.79 -15.54 -2.31
CA MET A 164 7.92 -17.00 -2.21
C MET A 164 9.23 -17.51 -2.81
N VAL A 165 9.69 -16.91 -3.92
CA VAL A 165 10.96 -17.28 -4.55
C VAL A 165 12.14 -16.79 -3.70
N ARG A 166 12.08 -15.61 -3.09
CA ARG A 166 13.11 -15.16 -2.12
C ARG A 166 13.21 -16.09 -0.92
N TYR A 167 12.06 -16.55 -0.39
CA TYR A 167 12.04 -17.57 0.66
C TYR A 167 12.70 -18.88 0.19
N TRP A 168 12.39 -19.36 -1.02
CA TRP A 168 13.03 -20.54 -1.59
C TRP A 168 14.54 -20.34 -1.79
N GLU A 169 14.99 -19.16 -2.24
CA GLU A 169 16.41 -18.86 -2.40
C GLU A 169 17.15 -18.88 -1.07
N ALA A 170 16.56 -18.32 -0.02
CA ALA A 170 17.18 -18.23 1.31
C ALA A 170 17.21 -19.58 2.04
N THR A 171 16.12 -20.36 1.95
CA THR A 171 15.92 -21.57 2.79
C THR A 171 16.06 -22.89 2.04
N LYS A 172 15.99 -22.86 0.70
CA LYS A 172 15.85 -24.02 -0.20
C LYS A 172 14.61 -24.87 0.06
N SER A 173 13.67 -24.39 0.87
CA SER A 173 12.40 -25.05 1.16
C SER A 173 11.48 -24.99 -0.05
N THR A 174 10.88 -26.13 -0.42
CA THR A 174 9.94 -26.24 -1.54
C THR A 174 8.49 -25.99 -1.13
N HIS A 175 8.25 -25.49 0.09
CA HIS A 175 6.92 -25.36 0.68
C HIS A 175 5.94 -24.59 -0.23
N TYR A 176 6.42 -23.50 -0.85
CA TYR A 176 5.59 -22.66 -1.73
C TYR A 176 5.72 -22.99 -3.23
N ASN A 177 6.44 -24.03 -3.63
CA ASN A 177 6.67 -24.31 -5.07
C ASN A 177 5.36 -24.49 -5.85
N ILE A 178 4.38 -25.19 -5.26
CA ILE A 178 3.06 -25.36 -5.89
C ILE A 178 2.30 -24.02 -6.00
N TYR A 179 2.43 -23.13 -5.01
CA TYR A 179 1.84 -21.80 -5.08
C TYR A 179 2.48 -20.99 -6.21
N VAL A 180 3.81 -21.01 -6.31
CA VAL A 180 4.55 -20.34 -7.40
C VAL A 180 4.09 -20.84 -8.77
N GLU A 181 3.95 -22.15 -8.96
CA GLU A 181 3.45 -22.75 -10.21
C GLU A 181 2.04 -22.23 -10.54
N LYS A 182 1.09 -22.38 -9.61
CA LYS A 182 -0.33 -22.04 -9.85
C LYS A 182 -0.56 -20.53 -9.98
N TYR A 183 0.24 -19.71 -9.31
CA TYR A 183 0.23 -18.27 -9.45
C TYR A 183 0.87 -17.79 -10.76
N ALA A 184 1.94 -18.43 -11.21
CA ALA A 184 2.54 -18.13 -12.52
C ALA A 184 1.60 -18.50 -13.66
N ASN A 185 0.91 -19.65 -13.57
CA ASN A 185 -0.11 -20.05 -14.54
C ASN A 185 -1.25 -19.01 -14.62
N PHE A 186 -1.70 -18.49 -13.48
CA PHE A 186 -2.65 -17.39 -13.48
C PHE A 186 -2.14 -16.16 -14.23
N ILE A 187 -0.89 -15.73 -14.01
CA ILE A 187 -0.29 -14.60 -14.75
C ILE A 187 -0.29 -14.87 -16.26
N VAL A 188 0.15 -16.06 -16.69
CA VAL A 188 0.12 -16.47 -18.11
C VAL A 188 -1.30 -16.42 -18.67
N SER A 189 -2.30 -16.88 -17.92
CA SER A 189 -3.71 -16.83 -18.35
C SER A 189 -4.28 -15.40 -18.46
N GLN A 190 -3.60 -14.39 -17.89
CA GLN A 190 -3.96 -12.97 -18.05
C GLN A 190 -3.31 -12.32 -19.28
N GLN A 191 -2.42 -13.03 -19.97
CA GLN A 191 -1.82 -12.53 -21.19
C GLN A 191 -2.84 -12.50 -22.34
N ARG A 192 -2.90 -11.36 -23.03
CA ARG A 192 -3.72 -11.15 -24.21
C ARG A 192 -3.04 -11.73 -25.45
N SER A 193 -3.81 -11.87 -26.52
CA SER A 193 -3.30 -12.39 -27.81
C SER A 193 -2.22 -11.53 -28.46
N ASP A 194 -2.10 -10.26 -28.06
CA ASP A 194 -1.05 -9.35 -28.52
C ASP A 194 0.18 -9.31 -27.62
N GLY A 195 0.23 -10.11 -26.53
CA GLY A 195 1.38 -10.21 -25.64
C GLY A 195 1.27 -9.40 -24.34
N ALA A 196 0.40 -8.38 -24.30
CA ALA A 196 0.18 -7.53 -23.12
C ALA A 196 -0.55 -8.28 -21.98
N TYR A 197 -0.27 -7.92 -20.72
CA TYR A 197 -0.99 -8.50 -19.58
C TYR A 197 -2.21 -7.66 -19.17
N ALA A 198 -3.35 -8.31 -18.95
CA ALA A 198 -4.47 -7.68 -18.26
C ALA A 198 -4.12 -7.49 -16.78
N GLY A 199 -4.35 -6.30 -16.21
CA GLY A 199 -3.94 -6.01 -14.83
C GLY A 199 -4.85 -6.63 -13.76
N ILE A 200 -6.09 -6.96 -14.12
CA ILE A 200 -7.11 -7.51 -13.20
C ILE A 200 -7.86 -8.62 -13.92
N TYR A 201 -8.07 -9.75 -13.25
CA TYR A 201 -8.84 -10.87 -13.79
C TYR A 201 -10.23 -10.43 -14.28
N GLY A 202 -10.60 -10.90 -15.47
CA GLY A 202 -11.87 -10.54 -16.12
C GLY A 202 -11.90 -9.15 -16.78
N SER A 203 -10.81 -8.38 -16.69
CA SER A 203 -10.61 -7.14 -17.44
C SER A 203 -9.76 -7.39 -18.70
N LYS A 204 -9.82 -6.48 -19.66
CA LYS A 204 -8.85 -6.38 -20.76
C LYS A 204 -7.89 -5.19 -20.58
N GLU A 205 -8.13 -4.37 -19.57
CA GLU A 205 -7.32 -3.20 -19.27
C GLU A 205 -5.97 -3.63 -18.72
N GLU A 206 -4.93 -3.04 -19.30
CA GLU A 206 -3.59 -3.12 -18.78
C GLU A 206 -3.42 -2.24 -17.53
N LYS A 207 -2.52 -2.67 -16.66
CA LYS A 207 -1.93 -1.82 -15.61
C LYS A 207 -0.42 -1.99 -15.72
N LEU A 208 0.27 -0.95 -16.15
CA LEU A 208 1.70 -0.99 -16.47
C LEU A 208 2.56 -1.53 -15.32
N TYR A 209 2.36 -1.02 -14.10
CA TYR A 209 3.00 -1.56 -12.90
C TYR A 209 2.82 -3.09 -12.76
N TYR A 210 1.61 -3.59 -12.96
CA TYR A 210 1.33 -5.02 -12.78
C TYR A 210 1.90 -5.87 -13.92
N SER A 211 2.06 -5.28 -15.10
CA SER A 211 2.58 -5.97 -16.28
C SER A 211 4.09 -6.17 -16.17
N SER A 212 4.80 -5.17 -15.65
CA SER A 212 6.23 -5.29 -15.36
C SER A 212 6.52 -6.16 -14.13
N GLU A 213 5.71 -6.08 -13.08
CA GLU A 213 5.77 -7.03 -11.95
C GLU A 213 5.53 -8.48 -12.44
N ALA A 214 4.59 -8.69 -13.37
CA ALA A 214 4.32 -9.99 -13.97
C ALA A 214 5.52 -10.55 -14.75
N LEU A 215 6.18 -9.73 -15.58
CA LEU A 215 7.39 -10.12 -16.31
C LEU A 215 8.49 -10.61 -15.36
N PHE A 216 8.71 -9.88 -14.26
CA PHE A 216 9.71 -10.27 -13.28
C PHE A 216 9.30 -11.53 -12.50
N ALA A 217 8.03 -11.64 -12.10
CA ALA A 217 7.51 -12.82 -11.44
C ALA A 217 7.64 -14.09 -12.30
N LEU A 218 7.38 -13.99 -13.61
CA LEU A 218 7.57 -15.12 -14.54
C LEU A 218 9.05 -15.49 -14.71
N ALA A 219 9.98 -14.54 -14.68
CA ALA A 219 11.42 -14.83 -14.65
C ALA A 219 11.79 -15.69 -13.43
N LEU A 220 11.28 -15.29 -12.26
CA LEU A 220 11.53 -15.99 -11.01
C LEU A 220 10.82 -17.35 -10.93
N ALA A 221 9.60 -17.45 -11.46
CA ALA A 221 8.90 -18.73 -11.57
C ALA A 221 9.62 -19.69 -12.53
N TYR A 222 10.14 -19.19 -13.65
CA TYR A 222 10.93 -19.98 -14.60
C TYR A 222 12.22 -20.50 -13.96
N LYS A 223 12.89 -19.72 -13.09
CA LYS A 223 14.04 -20.19 -12.31
C LYS A 223 13.71 -21.40 -11.43
N VAL A 224 12.48 -21.52 -10.92
CA VAL A 224 12.06 -22.62 -10.03
C VAL A 224 11.58 -23.84 -10.81
N HIS A 225 10.84 -23.65 -11.91
CA HIS A 225 10.10 -24.73 -12.58
C HIS A 225 10.53 -25.01 -14.02
N GLU A 226 11.27 -24.10 -14.66
CA GLU A 226 11.71 -24.19 -16.07
C GLU A 226 10.57 -24.46 -17.08
N ASP A 227 9.35 -24.02 -16.77
CA ASP A 227 8.19 -24.24 -17.64
C ASP A 227 8.27 -23.36 -18.89
N ARG A 228 8.17 -24.00 -20.06
CA ARG A 228 8.17 -23.33 -21.37
C ARG A 228 7.00 -22.38 -21.57
N ALA A 229 5.88 -22.56 -20.85
CA ALA A 229 4.77 -21.61 -20.87
C ALA A 229 5.19 -20.23 -20.32
N TYR A 230 6.00 -20.20 -19.25
CA TYR A 230 6.49 -18.95 -18.66
C TYR A 230 7.45 -18.24 -19.60
N ARG A 231 8.37 -18.99 -20.22
CA ARG A 231 9.28 -18.47 -21.23
C ARG A 231 8.53 -17.85 -22.41
N ARG A 232 7.59 -18.59 -23.01
CA ARG A 232 6.79 -18.07 -24.15
C ARG A 232 6.01 -16.82 -23.79
N SER A 233 5.41 -16.81 -22.60
CA SER A 233 4.66 -15.65 -22.13
C SER A 233 5.54 -14.40 -22.01
N VAL A 234 6.79 -14.56 -21.56
CA VAL A 234 7.74 -13.44 -21.53
C VAL A 234 8.22 -13.04 -22.92
N GLU A 235 8.50 -13.99 -23.81
CA GLU A 235 8.85 -13.72 -25.22
C GLU A 235 7.75 -12.87 -25.89
N ASP A 236 6.48 -13.31 -25.81
CA ASP A 236 5.35 -12.59 -26.38
C ASP A 236 5.14 -11.19 -25.76
N ALA A 237 5.38 -11.06 -24.45
CA ALA A 237 5.27 -9.78 -23.77
C ALA A 237 6.39 -8.82 -24.17
N ILE A 238 7.64 -9.28 -24.30
CA ILE A 238 8.74 -8.44 -24.77
C ILE A 238 8.54 -8.05 -26.24
N ASP A 239 8.03 -8.93 -27.10
CA ASP A 239 7.67 -8.56 -28.47
C ASP A 239 6.63 -7.42 -28.52
N PHE A 240 5.64 -7.45 -27.61
CA PHE A 240 4.66 -6.37 -27.47
C PHE A 240 5.28 -5.07 -26.95
N TYR A 241 5.91 -5.13 -25.77
CA TYR A 241 6.40 -3.95 -25.08
C TYR A 241 7.54 -3.32 -25.88
N TYR A 242 8.44 -4.12 -26.47
CA TYR A 242 9.58 -3.60 -27.22
C TYR A 242 9.25 -3.14 -28.65
N SER A 243 7.98 -3.20 -29.05
CA SER A 243 7.55 -2.73 -30.36
C SER A 243 7.74 -1.21 -30.51
N SER A 244 8.04 -0.75 -31.74
CA SER A 244 8.29 0.66 -32.05
C SER A 244 7.10 1.59 -31.79
N ASP A 245 5.90 1.03 -31.66
CA ASP A 245 4.65 1.79 -31.46
C ASP A 245 4.32 1.95 -29.96
N TYR A 246 5.11 1.34 -29.07
CA TYR A 246 4.86 1.40 -27.64
C TYR A 246 5.59 2.58 -26.99
N GLU A 247 4.83 3.60 -26.58
CA GLU A 247 5.38 4.80 -25.94
C GLU A 247 5.58 4.59 -24.43
N TYR A 248 6.83 4.74 -23.96
CA TYR A 248 7.22 4.59 -22.56
C TYR A 248 7.10 5.87 -21.71
N ASP A 249 6.23 6.80 -22.10
CA ASP A 249 6.15 8.11 -21.44
C ASP A 249 5.73 7.97 -19.97
N ASN A 250 6.55 8.53 -19.06
CA ASN A 250 6.32 8.55 -17.61
C ASN A 250 5.98 7.18 -16.98
N SER A 251 6.48 6.08 -17.57
CA SER A 251 5.91 4.75 -17.35
C SER A 251 6.41 4.05 -16.08
N ALA A 252 5.46 3.84 -15.18
CA ALA A 252 5.42 2.82 -14.12
C ALA A 252 5.95 1.41 -14.48
N PHE A 253 6.05 1.13 -15.79
CA PHE A 253 6.47 -0.16 -16.32
C PHE A 253 7.97 -0.39 -16.12
N ILE A 254 8.79 0.61 -16.41
CA ILE A 254 10.24 0.45 -16.62
C ILE A 254 10.95 -0.26 -15.44
N PRO A 255 10.81 0.16 -14.16
CA PRO A 255 11.72 -0.32 -13.12
C PRO A 255 11.69 -1.86 -12.97
N TRP A 256 10.49 -2.41 -12.86
CA TRP A 256 10.30 -3.86 -12.71
C TRP A 256 10.54 -4.62 -14.01
N ALA A 257 10.33 -3.98 -15.17
CA ALA A 257 10.64 -4.59 -16.45
C ALA A 257 12.16 -4.73 -16.64
N SER A 258 12.94 -3.72 -16.24
CA SER A 258 14.40 -3.79 -16.19
C SER A 258 14.88 -4.91 -15.27
N SER A 259 14.34 -5.04 -14.05
CA SER A 259 14.66 -6.15 -13.14
C SER A 259 14.30 -7.52 -13.74
N GLY A 260 13.13 -7.62 -14.37
CA GLY A 260 12.68 -8.83 -15.07
C GLY A 260 13.63 -9.22 -16.21
N CYS A 261 13.98 -8.28 -17.08
CA CYS A 261 14.85 -8.52 -18.23
C CYS A 261 16.30 -8.81 -17.82
N ALA A 262 16.82 -8.12 -16.80
CA ALA A 262 18.10 -8.45 -16.17
C ALA A 262 18.11 -9.90 -15.67
N LYS A 263 17.00 -10.36 -15.07
CA LYS A 263 16.87 -11.74 -14.60
C LYS A 263 16.73 -12.74 -15.75
N TRP A 264 16.00 -12.40 -16.80
CA TRP A 264 15.88 -13.25 -17.99
C TRP A 264 17.22 -13.43 -18.69
N TYR A 265 17.98 -12.35 -18.88
CA TYR A 265 19.33 -12.44 -19.42
C TYR A 265 20.24 -13.36 -18.59
N GLU A 266 20.20 -13.26 -17.26
CA GLU A 266 20.95 -14.18 -16.37
C GLU A 266 20.56 -15.65 -16.61
N LEU A 267 19.28 -15.93 -16.85
CA LEU A 267 18.75 -17.30 -17.01
C LEU A 267 18.97 -17.86 -18.42
N THR A 268 18.98 -17.03 -19.46
CA THR A 268 18.98 -17.50 -20.86
C THR A 268 20.21 -17.10 -21.66
N GLY A 269 20.87 -16.00 -21.30
CA GLY A 269 21.91 -15.37 -22.10
C GLY A 269 21.40 -14.69 -23.38
N ASP A 270 20.08 -14.58 -23.57
CA ASP A 270 19.50 -14.00 -24.79
C ASP A 270 19.64 -12.47 -24.78
N GLN A 271 20.37 -11.95 -25.78
CA GLN A 271 20.80 -10.55 -25.85
C GLN A 271 19.63 -9.55 -25.88
N ILE A 272 18.47 -9.93 -26.43
CA ILE A 272 17.30 -9.05 -26.51
C ILE A 272 16.85 -8.54 -25.14
N TYR A 273 16.93 -9.37 -24.09
CA TYR A 273 16.56 -8.95 -22.74
C TYR A 273 17.61 -8.03 -22.12
N LEU A 274 18.89 -8.22 -22.46
CA LEU A 274 19.94 -7.31 -22.02
C LEU A 274 19.78 -5.94 -22.67
N ASP A 275 19.55 -5.92 -23.99
CA ASP A 275 19.34 -4.69 -24.76
C ASP A 275 18.11 -3.93 -24.24
N PHE A 276 17.00 -4.63 -24.01
CA PHE A 276 15.81 -4.05 -23.41
C PHE A 276 16.08 -3.48 -22.02
N CYS A 277 16.75 -4.24 -21.14
CA CYS A 277 17.09 -3.80 -19.79
C CYS A 277 17.89 -2.50 -19.81
N PHE A 278 18.93 -2.42 -20.65
CA PHE A 278 19.76 -1.24 -20.78
C PHE A 278 19.02 -0.06 -21.41
N GLU A 279 18.27 -0.28 -22.49
CA GLU A 279 17.53 0.80 -23.14
C GLU A 279 16.50 1.42 -22.19
N MET A 280 15.72 0.60 -21.49
CA MET A 280 14.75 1.09 -20.51
C MET A 280 15.41 1.81 -19.34
N THR A 281 16.53 1.28 -18.85
CA THR A 281 17.28 1.90 -17.76
C THR A 281 17.90 3.23 -18.20
N ASP A 282 18.46 3.30 -19.41
CA ASP A 282 19.01 4.52 -20.00
C ASP A 282 17.92 5.60 -20.10
N ILE A 283 16.73 5.25 -20.62
CA ILE A 283 15.55 6.14 -20.66
C ILE A 283 15.18 6.65 -19.26
N GLN A 284 15.21 5.79 -18.25
CA GLN A 284 14.84 6.16 -16.88
C GLN A 284 15.84 7.14 -16.26
N ILE A 285 17.14 6.90 -16.44
CA ILE A 285 18.20 7.74 -15.89
C ILE A 285 18.19 9.13 -16.53
N ASP A 286 17.92 9.21 -17.83
CA ASP A 286 17.83 10.49 -18.54
C ASP A 286 16.66 11.36 -18.03
N ARG A 287 15.75 10.79 -17.23
CA ARG A 287 14.63 11.46 -16.56
C ARG A 287 14.85 11.66 -15.06
N GLN A 288 16.03 11.30 -14.54
CA GLN A 288 16.44 11.69 -13.20
C GLN A 288 16.76 13.19 -13.21
N TYR A 289 16.04 13.96 -12.40
CA TYR A 289 16.34 15.38 -12.24
C TYR A 289 17.07 15.57 -10.91
N LEU A 290 18.34 15.93 -11.02
CA LEU A 290 19.19 16.33 -9.92
C LEU A 290 18.98 17.84 -9.70
N VAL A 291 17.96 18.20 -8.94
CA VAL A 291 17.76 19.60 -8.60
C VAL A 291 18.63 19.90 -7.38
N GLU A 292 19.70 20.68 -7.56
CA GLU A 292 20.48 21.25 -6.44
C GLU A 292 19.72 22.40 -5.76
N GLU A 293 18.40 22.28 -5.64
CA GLU A 293 17.56 23.19 -4.88
C GLU A 293 17.39 22.63 -3.47
N ILE A 294 17.32 23.55 -2.52
CA ILE A 294 16.97 23.27 -1.14
C ILE A 294 15.63 23.93 -0.84
N ASP A 295 14.77 23.25 -0.07
CA ASP A 295 13.52 23.86 0.40
C ASP A 295 13.80 24.92 1.50
N GLU A 296 12.74 25.56 2.00
CA GLU A 296 12.84 26.59 3.05
C GLU A 296 13.43 26.06 4.37
N LEU A 297 13.42 24.74 4.57
CA LEU A 297 13.98 24.06 5.74
C LEU A 297 15.41 23.55 5.49
N GLY A 298 15.94 23.69 4.26
CA GLY A 298 17.29 23.27 3.88
C GLY A 298 17.41 21.83 3.39
N ASN A 299 16.30 21.17 3.04
CA ASN A 299 16.31 19.81 2.52
C ASN A 299 16.71 19.77 1.04
N PRO A 300 17.65 18.90 0.62
CA PRO A 300 18.02 18.76 -0.79
C PRO A 300 16.88 18.14 -1.60
N LEU A 301 16.56 18.62 -2.79
CA LEU A 301 15.44 18.12 -3.61
C LEU A 301 15.90 17.25 -4.79
N TYR A 302 16.10 15.95 -4.56
CA TYR A 302 16.52 15.02 -5.61
C TYR A 302 15.39 14.06 -6.01
N GLY A 303 15.26 13.74 -7.30
CA GLY A 303 14.21 12.80 -7.70
C GLY A 303 14.15 12.44 -9.17
N TYR A 304 12.98 11.94 -9.55
CA TYR A 304 12.65 11.55 -10.92
C TYR A 304 11.41 12.34 -11.37
N ILE A 305 10.84 11.97 -12.52
CA ILE A 305 9.64 12.54 -13.16
C ILE A 305 8.52 12.93 -12.19
N LEU A 306 8.27 12.13 -11.15
CA LEU A 306 7.17 12.34 -10.18
C LEU A 306 7.51 13.34 -9.07
N GLY A 307 8.64 14.03 -9.18
CA GLY A 307 9.17 14.94 -8.17
C GLY A 307 10.04 14.23 -7.12
N PRO A 308 10.66 15.01 -6.22
CA PRO A 308 11.47 14.51 -5.13
C PRO A 308 10.55 13.82 -4.11
N THR A 309 10.33 12.52 -4.29
CA THR A 309 9.49 11.69 -3.41
C THR A 309 10.14 10.33 -3.13
N VAL A 310 9.64 9.59 -2.15
CA VAL A 310 10.09 8.23 -1.84
C VAL A 310 9.87 7.24 -2.98
N ASN A 311 9.00 7.57 -3.94
CA ASN A 311 8.83 6.77 -5.16
C ASN A 311 10.12 6.66 -5.98
N THR A 312 11.10 7.55 -5.74
CA THR A 312 12.49 7.37 -6.20
C THR A 312 12.97 5.93 -5.95
N GLY A 313 12.66 5.33 -4.79
CA GLY A 313 13.04 3.96 -4.45
C GLY A 313 12.64 2.92 -5.51
N VAL A 314 11.44 3.04 -6.11
CA VAL A 314 10.95 2.12 -7.14
C VAL A 314 11.89 2.08 -8.34
N TYR A 315 12.31 3.26 -8.81
CA TYR A 315 13.19 3.43 -9.96
C TYR A 315 14.57 2.80 -9.70
N LEU A 316 15.07 2.94 -8.47
CA LEU A 316 16.38 2.45 -8.06
C LEU A 316 16.45 0.91 -8.02
N GLU A 317 15.33 0.22 -7.83
CA GLU A 317 15.29 -1.24 -7.89
C GLU A 317 15.76 -1.75 -9.26
N GLY A 318 15.16 -1.23 -10.33
CA GLY A 318 15.50 -1.58 -11.70
C GLY A 318 16.92 -1.14 -12.09
N ILE A 319 17.33 0.07 -11.70
CA ILE A 319 18.69 0.58 -11.97
C ILE A 319 19.74 -0.29 -11.28
N GLY A 320 19.52 -0.73 -10.05
CA GLY A 320 20.48 -1.57 -9.34
C GLY A 320 20.56 -2.98 -9.89
N ASP A 321 19.45 -3.54 -10.39
CA ASP A 321 19.48 -4.82 -11.10
C ASP A 321 20.18 -4.71 -12.48
N ALA A 322 20.01 -3.58 -13.17
CA ALA A 322 20.72 -3.28 -14.42
C ALA A 322 22.21 -3.02 -14.19
N LEU A 323 22.59 -2.34 -13.09
CA LEU A 323 23.98 -2.12 -12.68
C LEU A 323 24.71 -3.45 -12.51
N ARG A 324 24.09 -4.40 -11.80
CA ARG A 324 24.66 -5.74 -11.61
C ARG A 324 24.98 -6.39 -12.95
N VAL A 325 24.01 -6.42 -13.87
CA VAL A 325 24.23 -7.07 -15.18
C VAL A 325 25.23 -6.28 -16.04
N ALA A 326 25.28 -4.94 -15.96
CA ALA A 326 26.30 -4.13 -16.62
C ALA A 326 27.71 -4.49 -16.14
N LYS A 327 27.89 -4.72 -14.83
CA LYS A 327 29.15 -5.23 -14.26
C LYS A 327 29.45 -6.64 -14.77
N ASP A 328 28.46 -7.54 -14.78
CA ASP A 328 28.62 -8.94 -15.24
C ASP A 328 29.09 -9.04 -16.69
N VAL A 329 28.60 -8.16 -17.57
CA VAL A 329 28.97 -8.11 -19.00
C VAL A 329 30.13 -7.16 -19.32
N LEU A 330 30.74 -6.57 -18.29
CA LEU A 330 31.87 -5.64 -18.39
C LEU A 330 31.58 -4.37 -19.22
N ASP A 331 30.33 -3.89 -19.23
CA ASP A 331 29.97 -2.58 -19.79
C ASP A 331 30.29 -1.49 -18.75
N SER A 332 31.55 -1.05 -18.73
CA SER A 332 32.04 -0.08 -17.74
C SER A 332 31.38 1.30 -17.85
N GLU A 333 30.93 1.69 -19.05
CA GLU A 333 30.28 2.99 -19.25
C GLU A 333 28.90 3.01 -18.58
N ARG A 334 28.08 2.00 -18.86
CA ARG A 334 26.77 1.85 -18.21
C ARG A 334 26.91 1.57 -16.73
N ALA A 335 27.84 0.70 -16.33
CA ALA A 335 28.07 0.42 -14.92
C ALA A 335 28.37 1.70 -14.14
N GLN A 336 29.23 2.59 -14.65
CA GLN A 336 29.52 3.86 -13.98
C GLN A 336 28.32 4.81 -13.98
N LYS A 337 27.59 4.92 -15.10
CA LYS A 337 26.36 5.74 -15.20
C LYS A 337 25.32 5.29 -14.17
N TYR A 338 25.05 3.99 -14.10
CA TYR A 338 24.02 3.39 -13.25
C TYR A 338 24.42 3.47 -11.77
N HIS A 339 25.70 3.24 -11.47
CA HIS A 339 26.25 3.44 -10.13
C HIS A 339 26.01 4.86 -9.61
N ASN A 340 26.38 5.89 -10.38
CA ASN A 340 26.24 7.28 -9.95
C ASN A 340 24.77 7.66 -9.73
N CYS A 341 23.90 7.20 -10.63
CA CYS A 341 22.46 7.39 -10.54
C CYS A 341 21.85 6.74 -9.29
N LEU A 342 22.23 5.47 -9.04
CA LEU A 342 21.77 4.69 -7.89
C LEU A 342 22.20 5.35 -6.58
N LYS A 343 23.47 5.79 -6.50
CA LYS A 343 24.00 6.52 -5.33
C LYS A 343 23.18 7.76 -5.02
N ALA A 344 23.03 8.67 -5.99
CA ALA A 344 22.31 9.93 -5.79
C ALA A 344 20.84 9.69 -5.39
N GLY A 345 20.19 8.68 -5.98
CA GLY A 345 18.83 8.32 -5.62
C GLY A 345 18.70 7.75 -4.20
N VAL A 346 19.67 6.98 -3.72
CA VAL A 346 19.63 6.45 -2.34
C VAL A 346 19.91 7.54 -1.31
N GLU A 347 20.84 8.46 -1.57
CA GLU A 347 21.06 9.64 -0.71
C GLU A 347 19.75 10.41 -0.50
N TRP A 348 18.97 10.59 -1.56
CA TRP A 348 17.62 11.15 -1.47
C TRP A 348 16.66 10.31 -0.64
N VAL A 349 16.51 9.01 -0.96
CA VAL A 349 15.56 8.13 -0.24
C VAL A 349 15.86 8.11 1.25
N LEU A 350 17.13 8.07 1.64
CA LEU A 350 17.54 8.09 3.06
C LEU A 350 17.23 9.41 3.76
N THR A 351 17.19 10.50 3.02
CA THR A 351 16.76 11.81 3.53
C THR A 351 15.29 11.77 3.99
N LEU A 352 14.49 10.83 3.47
CA LEU A 352 13.08 10.64 3.82
C LEU A 352 12.85 9.60 4.93
N GLN A 353 13.90 9.02 5.51
CA GLN A 353 13.76 8.06 6.59
C GLN A 353 13.52 8.79 7.92
N TYR A 354 12.48 8.37 8.65
CA TYR A 354 12.26 8.86 10.00
C TYR A 354 13.32 8.32 10.96
N ARG A 355 14.12 9.25 11.50
CA ARG A 355 15.22 8.97 12.43
C ARG A 355 15.05 9.79 13.70
N LYS A 356 15.93 9.59 14.68
CA LYS A 356 15.83 10.23 16.00
C LYS A 356 16.00 11.75 15.90
N GLU A 357 16.76 12.18 14.90
CA GLU A 357 17.12 13.56 14.59
C GLU A 357 15.96 14.33 13.95
N SER A 358 14.96 13.64 13.40
CA SER A 358 13.84 14.22 12.62
C SER A 358 12.81 15.04 13.44
N GLN A 359 13.10 15.42 14.69
CA GLN A 359 12.30 16.30 15.59
C GLN A 359 10.75 16.13 15.55
N LEU A 360 10.25 14.90 15.70
CA LEU A 360 8.81 14.59 15.56
C LEU A 360 8.03 14.72 16.88
N THR A 361 6.71 14.95 16.76
CA THR A 361 5.79 15.06 17.91
C THR A 361 5.44 13.71 18.57
N CYS A 362 5.58 12.58 17.86
CA CYS A 362 5.48 11.21 18.42
C CYS A 362 6.34 10.19 17.61
N PRO A 363 7.68 10.29 17.67
CA PRO A 363 8.62 9.63 16.75
C PRO A 363 8.74 8.11 16.84
N ASN A 364 8.34 7.48 17.96
CA ASN A 364 8.73 6.08 18.22
C ASN A 364 8.12 5.07 17.23
N ARG A 365 6.85 5.22 16.84
CA ARG A 365 6.18 4.26 15.94
C ARG A 365 6.53 4.45 14.46
N GLY A 366 6.90 5.68 14.08
CA GLY A 366 7.32 5.99 12.71
C GLY A 366 8.79 5.68 12.43
N PHE A 367 9.59 5.46 13.47
CA PHE A 367 11.03 5.24 13.34
C PHE A 367 11.37 4.14 12.32
N GLY A 368 12.34 4.43 11.47
CA GLY A 368 12.81 3.54 10.40
C GLY A 368 11.91 3.52 9.16
N GLY A 369 10.65 3.95 9.26
CA GLY A 369 9.76 4.12 8.12
C GLY A 369 10.13 5.33 7.26
N PHE A 370 9.56 5.39 6.06
CA PHE A 370 9.84 6.47 5.11
C PHE A 370 8.57 7.26 4.82
N HIS A 371 8.68 8.60 4.83
CA HIS A 371 7.60 9.47 4.39
C HIS A 371 7.67 9.76 2.90
N ARG A 372 6.58 10.31 2.35
CA ARG A 372 6.45 10.49 0.90
C ARG A 372 7.44 11.50 0.30
N GLY A 373 7.75 12.58 1.02
CA GLY A 373 8.49 13.74 0.53
C GLY A 373 8.28 14.93 1.48
N PHE A 374 8.92 16.07 1.21
CA PHE A 374 8.76 17.28 2.03
C PHE A 374 7.64 18.21 1.53
N GLU A 375 7.50 18.37 0.21
CA GLU A 375 6.58 19.33 -0.41
C GLU A 375 5.31 18.66 -0.98
N VAL A 376 4.73 17.72 -0.22
CA VAL A 376 3.53 16.97 -0.63
C VAL A 376 2.47 17.00 0.48
N GLU A 377 1.19 17.01 0.10
CA GLU A 377 0.05 17.17 1.04
C GLU A 377 0.02 16.11 2.16
N ASP A 378 0.55 14.91 1.88
CA ASP A 378 0.62 13.76 2.79
C ASP A 378 2.06 13.45 3.23
N ALA A 379 2.91 14.47 3.36
CA ALA A 379 4.32 14.36 3.76
C ALA A 379 4.54 13.69 5.13
N TYR A 380 3.51 13.58 5.97
CA TYR A 380 3.54 12.95 7.31
C TYR A 380 3.13 11.48 7.30
N LEU A 381 2.63 10.96 6.17
CA LEU A 381 2.18 9.59 6.08
C LEU A 381 3.34 8.64 5.80
N ILE A 382 3.42 7.58 6.60
CA ILE A 382 4.22 6.39 6.31
C ILE A 382 3.28 5.35 5.73
N ARG A 383 3.62 4.85 4.55
CA ARG A 383 2.94 3.69 3.96
C ARG A 383 3.91 2.54 3.84
N ILE A 384 3.41 1.32 4.03
CA ILE A 384 4.27 0.13 3.92
C ILE A 384 4.96 0.01 2.55
N ASP A 385 4.36 0.55 1.48
CA ASP A 385 5.00 0.56 0.16
C ASP A 385 6.13 1.58 0.03
N TYR A 386 6.11 2.67 0.80
CA TYR A 386 7.23 3.60 0.87
C TYR A 386 8.45 2.89 1.48
N THR A 387 8.24 2.26 2.64
CA THR A 387 9.28 1.50 3.33
C THR A 387 9.76 0.29 2.51
N GLN A 388 8.85 -0.42 1.83
CA GLN A 388 9.20 -1.52 0.92
C GLN A 388 10.17 -1.08 -0.19
N HIS A 389 9.82 -0.04 -0.94
CA HIS A 389 10.62 0.40 -2.08
C HIS A 389 11.96 0.97 -1.62
N ALA A 390 11.98 1.65 -0.46
CA ALA A 390 13.22 2.09 0.17
C ALA A 390 14.13 0.92 0.55
N ILE A 391 13.62 -0.10 1.26
CA ILE A 391 14.37 -1.33 1.56
C ILE A 391 14.95 -1.93 0.29
N SER A 392 14.12 -2.05 -0.75
CA SER A 392 14.51 -2.68 -2.00
C SER A 392 15.66 -1.92 -2.65
N ALA A 393 15.61 -0.58 -2.68
CA ALA A 393 16.70 0.27 -3.18
C ALA A 393 17.99 0.15 -2.34
N LEU A 394 17.89 0.16 -1.00
CA LEU A 394 19.05 0.01 -0.11
C LEU A 394 19.76 -1.33 -0.31
N LEU A 395 19.00 -2.42 -0.52
CA LEU A 395 19.56 -3.72 -0.84
C LEU A 395 20.34 -3.71 -2.16
N ARG A 396 19.95 -2.90 -3.16
CA ARG A 396 20.72 -2.79 -4.41
C ARG A 396 22.04 -2.06 -4.21
N ILE A 397 22.15 -1.15 -3.24
CA ILE A 397 23.45 -0.59 -2.83
C ILE A 397 24.31 -1.68 -2.20
N ILE A 398 23.79 -2.37 -1.17
CA ILE A 398 24.52 -3.41 -0.43
C ILE A 398 25.07 -4.49 -1.38
N ARG A 399 24.30 -4.86 -2.41
CA ARG A 399 24.70 -5.90 -3.38
C ARG A 399 25.72 -5.45 -4.42
N ASN A 400 25.79 -4.15 -4.72
CA ASN A 400 26.55 -3.66 -5.87
C ASN A 400 27.71 -2.75 -5.51
N PHE A 401 27.81 -2.22 -4.29
CA PHE A 401 28.80 -1.23 -3.91
C PHE A 401 29.84 -1.88 -2.99
N GLU A 402 31.10 -1.47 -3.13
CA GLU A 402 32.15 -1.83 -2.18
C GLU A 402 32.01 -1.02 -0.88
N ASP A 403 32.66 -1.48 0.20
CA ASP A 403 32.55 -0.86 1.53
C ASP A 403 32.89 0.65 1.54
N ASP A 404 33.94 1.06 0.81
CA ASP A 404 34.35 2.46 0.72
C ASP A 404 33.37 3.32 -0.11
N GLU A 405 32.70 2.71 -1.09
CA GLU A 405 31.62 3.35 -1.85
C GLU A 405 30.39 3.55 -0.97
N ILE A 406 30.03 2.55 -0.14
CA ILE A 406 28.94 2.63 0.83
C ILE A 406 29.21 3.74 1.87
N ASP A 407 30.43 3.78 2.43
CA ASP A 407 30.85 4.80 3.40
C ASP A 407 30.83 6.22 2.82
N SER A 408 30.86 6.34 1.48
CA SER A 408 30.80 7.62 0.77
C SER A 408 29.37 8.14 0.53
N ILE A 409 28.34 7.38 0.89
CA ILE A 409 26.93 7.76 0.72
C ILE A 409 26.56 8.79 1.79
N ARG A 410 26.01 9.92 1.35
CA ARG A 410 25.59 10.99 2.24
C ARG A 410 24.19 10.73 2.76
N ILE A 411 24.04 10.78 4.08
CA ILE A 411 22.74 10.71 4.74
C ILE A 411 22.41 12.11 5.25
N HIS A 412 21.36 12.72 4.70
CA HIS A 412 20.89 14.03 5.15
C HIS A 412 19.79 13.87 6.20
N ASP A 413 19.82 14.72 7.23
CA ASP A 413 18.92 14.61 8.40
C ASP A 413 17.45 14.87 8.12
N GLY A 414 17.09 15.37 6.93
CA GLY A 414 15.71 15.54 6.48
C GLY A 414 14.86 16.26 7.52
N ILE A 415 14.85 17.59 7.49
CA ILE A 415 14.10 18.39 8.45
C ILE A 415 12.63 18.42 8.02
N VAL A 416 11.74 17.86 8.85
CA VAL A 416 10.30 17.94 8.62
C VAL A 416 9.63 18.76 9.73
N ASP A 417 8.95 19.85 9.36
CA ASP A 417 8.07 20.60 10.26
C ASP A 417 6.60 20.27 9.98
N PHE A 418 6.03 19.38 10.80
CA PHE A 418 4.62 19.03 10.73
C PHE A 418 3.69 20.05 11.40
N LYS A 419 4.19 21.24 11.80
CA LYS A 419 3.36 22.30 12.39
C LYS A 419 3.30 23.54 11.50
N PRO A 420 2.60 23.52 10.35
CA PRO A 420 2.08 24.77 9.81
C PRO A 420 1.09 25.33 10.84
N GLU A 421 1.10 26.65 11.04
CA GLU A 421 0.28 27.37 12.03
C GLU A 421 -1.10 26.70 12.19
N LYS A 422 -1.36 26.10 13.36
CA LYS A 422 -2.70 25.62 13.70
C LYS A 422 -3.65 26.78 13.50
N ILE A 423 -4.37 26.80 12.39
CA ILE A 423 -5.55 27.64 12.23
C ILE A 423 -6.48 27.15 13.34
N GLU A 424 -6.57 27.92 14.42
CA GLU A 424 -7.54 27.68 15.49
C GLU A 424 -8.92 27.64 14.81
N ILE A 425 -9.42 26.43 14.55
CA ILE A 425 -10.83 26.25 14.23
C ILE A 425 -11.56 26.68 15.50
N ASN A 426 -12.05 27.91 15.43
CA ASN A 426 -12.71 28.60 16.50
C ASN A 426 -13.79 27.69 17.08
N LYS A 427 -13.63 27.25 18.34
CA LYS A 427 -14.53 26.32 19.05
C LYS A 427 -16.01 26.74 19.03
N ASN A 428 -16.30 27.98 18.63
CA ASN A 428 -17.62 28.51 18.34
C ASN A 428 -18.35 27.81 17.17
N PHE A 429 -17.64 27.20 16.20
CA PHE A 429 -18.28 26.49 15.06
C PHE A 429 -18.95 25.18 15.48
N THR A 430 -18.33 24.42 16.40
CA THR A 430 -18.90 23.19 16.98
C THR A 430 -20.19 23.45 17.76
N TRP A 431 -20.26 24.55 18.52
CA TRP A 431 -21.47 24.93 19.23
C TRP A 431 -22.60 25.36 18.29
N LEU A 432 -22.27 26.04 17.20
CA LEU A 432 -23.25 26.43 16.18
C LEU A 432 -23.83 25.19 15.48
N TYR A 433 -23.01 24.19 15.18
CA TYR A 433 -23.44 22.94 14.55
C TYR A 433 -24.34 22.10 15.47
N LEU A 434 -23.98 21.99 16.76
CA LEU A 434 -24.80 21.33 17.77
C LEU A 434 -26.14 22.06 18.00
N LEU A 435 -26.14 23.40 17.96
CA LEU A 435 -27.35 24.21 18.04
C LEU A 435 -28.27 23.99 16.83
N ILE A 436 -27.72 23.91 15.61
CA ILE A 436 -28.49 23.62 14.39
C ILE A 436 -29.13 22.24 14.46
N ILE A 437 -28.39 21.21 14.90
CA ILE A 437 -28.91 19.85 15.08
C ILE A 437 -30.06 19.86 16.11
N PHE A 438 -29.90 20.56 17.23
CA PHE A 438 -30.91 20.66 18.27
C PHE A 438 -32.19 21.37 17.79
N ILE A 439 -32.06 22.48 17.06
CA ILE A 439 -33.19 23.21 16.47
C ILE A 439 -33.93 22.33 15.46
N THR A 440 -33.21 21.57 14.64
CA THR A 440 -33.79 20.71 13.60
C THR A 440 -34.59 19.55 14.21
N LEU A 441 -34.05 18.93 15.27
CA LEU A 441 -34.75 17.91 16.07
C LEU A 441 -36.01 18.47 16.74
N PHE A 442 -35.92 19.65 17.35
CA PHE A 442 -37.05 20.27 18.03
C PHE A 442 -38.16 20.69 17.05
N ALA A 443 -37.80 21.20 15.87
CA ALA A 443 -38.75 21.51 14.80
C ALA A 443 -39.45 20.25 14.28
N GLY A 444 -38.72 19.14 14.11
CA GLY A 444 -39.29 17.85 13.72
C GLY A 444 -40.30 17.31 14.73
N ILE A 445 -39.98 17.36 16.02
CA ILE A 445 -40.89 16.94 17.10
C ILE A 445 -42.13 17.83 17.14
N THR A 446 -41.96 19.14 17.01
CA THR A 446 -43.09 20.10 17.00
C THR A 446 -44.02 19.86 15.80
N LEU A 447 -43.47 19.63 14.62
CA LEU A 447 -44.24 19.31 13.41
C LEU A 447 -45.02 17.99 13.57
N PHE A 448 -44.39 16.98 14.18
CA PHE A 448 -45.02 15.69 14.49
C PHE A 448 -46.19 15.84 15.46
N LEU A 449 -46.04 16.63 16.53
CA LEU A 449 -47.11 16.91 17.50
C LEU A 449 -48.27 17.71 16.87
N ILE A 450 -47.98 18.66 15.98
CA ILE A 450 -49.01 19.40 15.23
C ILE A 450 -49.78 18.47 14.29
N LEU A 451 -49.10 17.54 13.62
CA LEU A 451 -49.73 16.56 12.73
C LEU A 451 -50.64 15.58 13.50
N ILE A 452 -50.23 15.16 14.70
CA ILE A 452 -51.07 14.37 15.61
C ILE A 452 -52.30 15.16 16.06
N SER A 453 -52.11 16.42 16.49
CA SER A 453 -53.19 17.32 16.93
C SER A 453 -54.22 17.59 15.82
N LYS A 454 -53.78 17.89 14.59
CA LYS A 454 -54.68 18.08 13.44
C LYS A 454 -55.45 16.81 13.08
N LYS A 455 -54.82 15.62 13.16
CA LYS A 455 -55.50 14.34 12.89
C LYS A 455 -56.48 13.95 13.99
N LEU A 456 -56.22 14.28 15.26
CA LEU A 456 -57.17 14.08 16.36
C LEU A 456 -58.42 14.96 16.21
N LYS A 457 -58.28 16.22 15.77
CA LYS A 457 -59.42 17.09 15.43
C LYS A 457 -60.26 16.58 14.26
N VAL A 458 -59.63 15.98 13.24
CA VAL A 458 -60.35 15.36 12.11
C VAL A 458 -61.16 14.13 12.57
N ILE A 459 -60.67 13.39 13.57
CA ILE A 459 -61.39 12.24 14.16
C ILE A 459 -62.58 12.70 15.01
N GLU A 460 -62.48 13.84 15.70
CA GLU A 460 -63.60 14.46 16.45
C GLU A 460 -64.73 14.94 15.52
N ILE A 461 -64.38 15.50 14.34
CA ILE A 461 -65.34 15.95 13.31
C ILE A 461 -66.04 14.77 12.61
N LEU A 462 -65.39 13.60 12.55
CA LEU A 462 -65.93 12.39 11.93
C LEU A 462 -66.68 11.47 12.92
N ASN A 463 -66.87 11.90 14.17
CA ASN A 463 -67.63 11.14 15.16
C ASN A 463 -69.14 11.18 14.83
N PRO A 464 -69.83 10.04 14.57
CA PRO A 464 -71.20 10.02 14.06
C PRO A 464 -72.25 10.62 15.01
N GLU A 465 -71.95 10.78 16.29
CA GLU A 465 -72.89 11.29 17.29
C GLU A 465 -73.13 12.81 17.22
N ASN A 466 -72.27 13.56 16.51
CA ASN A 466 -72.38 15.02 16.36
C ASN A 466 -72.85 15.50 14.98
N ASN A 467 -73.40 14.61 14.12
CA ASN A 467 -73.88 14.98 12.79
C ASN A 467 -75.43 15.07 12.74
N PRO A 468 -76.05 16.26 12.51
CA PRO A 468 -77.50 16.45 12.65
C PRO A 468 -78.38 15.82 11.55
N ILE A 469 -77.81 15.09 10.57
CA ILE A 469 -78.54 14.70 9.36
C ILE A 469 -79.17 13.30 9.41
N ASN A 470 -78.87 12.45 10.41
CA ASN A 470 -79.39 11.07 10.45
C ASN A 470 -80.58 10.83 11.41
N LYS A 471 -81.46 11.82 11.60
CA LYS A 471 -82.80 11.63 12.17
C LYS A 471 -83.88 11.84 11.10
N LYS A 472 -84.08 10.86 10.21
CA LYS A 472 -85.39 10.56 9.56
C LYS A 472 -85.26 9.39 8.58
N LYS A 473 -85.61 8.19 9.04
CA LYS A 473 -86.50 7.21 8.36
C LYS A 473 -86.46 5.89 9.13
N PHE A 474 -87.48 5.66 9.95
CA PHE A 474 -88.28 4.43 10.03
C PHE A 474 -89.37 4.60 11.10
N LYS A 475 -90.42 5.35 10.76
CA LYS A 475 -91.85 5.05 10.92
C LYS A 475 -92.66 6.26 10.51
#